data_AF-A0A8C4YUS7-F1
#
_entry.id   AF-A0A8C4YUS7-F1
#
_cell.length_a   1.000
_cell.length_b   1.000
_cell.length_c   1.000
_cell.angle_alpha   90.00
_cell.angle_beta   90.00
_cell.angle_gamma   90.00
#
_symmetry.space_group_name_H-M   'P 1'
#
loop_
_entity.id
_entity.type
_entity.pdbx_description
1 polymer ?
#
loop_
_entity_poly.entity_id
_entity_poly.type
_entity_poly.pdbx_seq_one_letter_code
_entity_poly.pdbx_strand_id
1 'polypeptide(L)'
;MTSSRGTQRRSVLTALAEIRTKLQEERRSVLTIEERGQWASKTEFLLAVAGNVVGLGNVWRFPYLCYKNGGGAFLVPYMVFVVTCGVPLFLLETSMGQYTQEGAITVWRKLCPLAEGIGYGGQVVLLYSCITYPVILTWALFYLIFSFSYELPWASCTNYWNTDKCVSFSLGNGAVGWNNQTNSTSASTEFWEQRALSISGGIEEVGSIRWELLLCALVVWVACYFCIWKGVRSTGKVVYVTATFPYLMLLILLIRGLTLPGAMNGVVYYLYPEPSHLLDPQVWMEAGAQIFFSYSIGVGSLTVLGSYNPYYNNCYRDCLWLCLLNSCTSVVAGFAVFSVLGFMAEMQNTPIDQVAESGPGLAFVAYPQAIAMMPLPQLWAVCFFIMIILLGLDTQFVALEVVMTSVIDLFPKVLRKAGRRELLLLLFCFVCFCSQLVMVTEGGMFVFQLFDYYACNGACILCLCVFEAFALGWIFGKQSYFNIPKMIWPGMRCPQCPQPSWLIKCLTLLQVSFIYSMVDYQPLTFNRWYVYPTWAYTLGWLMALSSMILVPGVTLIKLATVPGTLPQVKGRFCRVFYTTCTQHKSQSKPVCNMP
;
A
#
# COMPACT_ATOMS: atom_id res chain seq x y z
N MET A 1 52.53 38.07 38.75
CA MET A 1 52.12 36.66 38.46
C MET A 1 50.82 36.21 39.13
N THR A 2 50.22 36.97 40.05
CA THR A 2 48.98 36.61 40.77
C THR A 2 47.68 36.96 40.03
N SER A 3 47.70 37.98 39.16
CA SER A 3 46.51 38.41 38.38
C SER A 3 46.10 37.42 37.29
N SER A 4 47.04 36.80 36.56
CA SER A 4 46.70 35.91 35.43
C SER A 4 46.08 34.57 35.86
N ARG A 5 46.44 34.05 37.06
CA ARG A 5 45.86 32.82 37.62
C ARG A 5 44.39 32.99 38.00
N GLY A 6 43.97 34.18 38.41
CA GLY A 6 42.56 34.48 38.73
C GLY A 6 41.65 34.49 37.50
N THR A 7 42.14 35.05 36.39
CA THR A 7 41.42 35.11 35.11
C THR A 7 41.26 33.73 34.48
N GLN A 8 42.30 32.89 34.55
CA GLN A 8 42.27 31.53 34.03
C GLN A 8 41.33 30.62 34.84
N ARG A 9 41.27 30.80 36.17
CA ARG A 9 40.35 30.05 37.04
C ARG A 9 38.88 30.44 36.81
N ARG A 10 38.60 31.71 36.52
CA ARG A 10 37.26 32.17 36.09
C ARG A 10 36.84 31.56 34.76
N SER A 11 37.72 31.57 33.76
CA SER A 11 37.44 30.96 32.44
C SER A 11 37.11 29.47 32.54
N VAL A 12 37.85 28.71 33.35
CA VAL A 12 37.58 27.28 33.58
C VAL A 12 36.25 27.05 34.30
N LEU A 13 35.92 27.90 35.29
CA LEU A 13 34.62 27.82 35.99
C LEU A 13 33.45 28.14 35.06
N THR A 14 33.60 29.11 34.15
CA THR A 14 32.58 29.42 33.14
C THR A 14 32.40 28.27 32.14
N ALA A 15 33.49 27.67 31.67
CA ALA A 15 33.43 26.50 30.79
C ALA A 15 32.79 25.28 31.47
N LEU A 16 33.11 25.03 32.75
CA LEU A 16 32.48 23.94 33.53
C LEU A 16 31.00 24.22 33.80
N ALA A 17 30.60 25.48 34.02
CA ALA A 17 29.21 25.87 34.17
C ALA A 17 28.43 25.64 32.87
N GLU A 18 28.99 26.02 31.71
CA GLU A 18 28.42 25.75 30.39
C GLU A 18 28.30 24.25 30.08
N ILE A 19 29.32 23.46 30.43
CA ILE A 19 29.26 21.99 30.28
C ILE A 19 28.16 21.42 31.18
N ARG A 20 28.03 21.90 32.42
CA ARG A 20 27.00 21.44 33.36
C ARG A 20 25.59 21.80 32.90
N THR A 21 25.37 23.00 32.37
CA THR A 21 24.07 23.39 31.79
C THR A 21 23.76 22.58 30.54
N LYS A 22 24.72 22.37 29.63
CA LYS A 22 24.54 21.51 28.46
C LYS A 22 24.18 20.07 28.87
N LEU A 23 24.89 19.50 29.85
CA LEU A 23 24.57 18.16 30.38
C LEU A 23 23.20 18.10 31.08
N GLN A 24 22.78 19.18 31.75
CA GLN A 24 21.44 19.25 32.34
C GLN A 24 20.34 19.40 31.29
N GLU A 25 20.56 20.18 30.23
CA GLU A 25 19.64 20.30 29.09
C GLU A 25 19.53 18.99 28.33
N GLU A 26 20.65 18.31 28.09
CA GLU A 26 20.72 17.00 27.45
C GLU A 26 20.05 15.91 28.31
N ARG A 27 20.27 15.92 29.63
CA ARG A 27 19.54 15.03 30.55
C ARG A 27 18.04 15.34 30.57
N ARG A 28 17.65 16.61 30.49
CA ARG A 28 16.24 17.04 30.47
C ARG A 28 15.57 16.66 29.15
N SER A 29 16.25 16.80 28.02
CA SER A 29 15.73 16.41 26.70
C SER A 29 15.51 14.90 26.57
N VAL A 30 16.40 14.08 27.18
CA VAL A 30 16.23 12.62 27.26
C VAL A 30 15.03 12.19 28.13
N LEU A 31 14.62 13.05 29.08
CA LEU A 31 13.51 12.79 30.00
C LEU A 31 12.16 13.34 29.51
N THR A 32 12.16 14.34 28.62
CA THR A 32 10.93 14.92 28.06
C THR A 32 10.31 13.99 27.02
N ILE A 33 9.00 13.78 27.12
CA ILE A 33 8.22 13.07 26.11
C ILE A 33 8.04 14.00 24.91
N GLU A 34 8.50 13.57 23.75
CA GLU A 34 8.33 14.32 22.51
C GLU A 34 6.86 14.35 22.09
N GLU A 35 6.42 15.51 21.60
CA GLU A 35 5.10 15.61 20.97
C GLU A 35 5.07 14.81 19.66
N ARG A 36 3.95 14.14 19.39
CA ARG A 36 3.71 13.30 18.22
C ARG A 36 3.95 14.03 16.88
N GLY A 37 3.86 15.36 16.89
CA GLY A 37 3.94 16.20 15.69
C GLY A 37 2.63 16.21 14.90
N GLN A 38 2.58 17.08 13.90
CA GLN A 38 1.52 17.22 12.91
C GLN A 38 2.15 17.45 11.55
N TRP A 39 1.36 17.31 10.48
CA TRP A 39 1.78 17.73 9.15
C TRP A 39 2.17 19.22 9.16
N ALA A 40 3.26 19.59 8.48
CA ALA A 40 3.69 20.99 8.45
C ALA A 40 2.75 21.84 7.59
N SER A 41 2.07 21.21 6.61
CA SER A 41 1.04 21.86 5.80
C SER A 41 -0.03 20.87 5.35
N LYS A 42 -1.17 21.40 4.93
CA LYS A 42 -2.27 20.60 4.36
C LYS A 42 -1.87 19.86 3.08
N THR A 43 -0.96 20.44 2.28
CA THR A 43 -0.50 19.80 1.04
C THR A 43 0.35 18.57 1.33
N GLU A 44 1.14 18.56 2.43
CA GLU A 44 1.88 17.37 2.83
C GLU A 44 0.95 16.20 3.17
N PHE A 45 -0.14 16.47 3.90
CA PHE A 45 -1.18 15.47 4.16
C PHE A 45 -1.82 14.97 2.86
N LEU A 46 -2.26 15.87 1.97
CA LEU A 46 -2.93 15.49 0.73
C LEU A 46 -2.02 14.66 -0.18
N LEU A 47 -0.75 15.05 -0.32
CA LEU A 47 0.22 14.32 -1.13
C LEU A 47 0.61 12.98 -0.52
N ALA A 48 0.76 12.90 0.81
CA ALA A 48 1.04 11.62 1.48
C ALA A 48 -0.11 10.63 1.34
N VAL A 49 -1.37 11.10 1.46
CA VAL A 49 -2.53 10.24 1.21
C VAL A 49 -2.65 9.89 -0.28
N ALA A 50 -2.41 10.84 -1.19
CA ALA A 50 -2.42 10.59 -2.63
C ALA A 50 -1.39 9.51 -3.03
N GLY A 51 -0.15 9.60 -2.56
CA GLY A 51 0.89 8.60 -2.83
C GLY A 51 0.62 7.24 -2.18
N ASN A 52 -0.16 7.18 -1.09
CA ASN A 52 -0.60 5.91 -0.52
C ASN A 52 -1.69 5.24 -1.35
N VAL A 53 -2.68 6.00 -1.83
CA VAL A 53 -3.83 5.43 -2.55
C VAL A 53 -3.51 5.18 -4.02
N VAL A 54 -2.67 6.03 -4.61
CA VAL A 54 -2.15 5.88 -5.98
C VAL A 54 -0.84 5.13 -5.93
N GLY A 55 -0.91 3.82 -6.12
CA GLY A 55 0.25 2.94 -6.16
C GLY A 55 0.30 2.08 -7.42
N LEU A 56 1.11 1.04 -7.39
CA LEU A 56 1.25 0.10 -8.50
C LEU A 56 -0.09 -0.54 -8.91
N GLY A 57 -0.98 -0.78 -7.95
CA GLY A 57 -2.32 -1.33 -8.20
C GLY A 57 -3.16 -0.53 -9.21
N ASN A 58 -2.95 0.78 -9.30
CA ASN A 58 -3.63 1.65 -10.26
C ASN A 58 -3.10 1.45 -11.69
N VAL A 59 -1.82 1.07 -11.84
CA VAL A 59 -1.15 0.92 -13.14
C VAL A 59 -1.27 -0.51 -13.66
N TRP A 60 -0.98 -1.52 -12.85
CA TRP A 60 -0.86 -2.90 -13.37
C TRP A 60 -2.04 -3.84 -13.06
N ARG A 61 -2.95 -3.44 -12.17
CA ARG A 61 -4.04 -4.30 -11.69
C ARG A 61 -5.38 -3.77 -12.17
N PHE A 62 -5.68 -2.49 -11.92
CA PHE A 62 -6.94 -1.90 -12.39
C PHE A 62 -7.16 -2.05 -13.90
N PRO A 63 -6.18 -1.75 -14.78
CA PRO A 63 -6.41 -1.87 -16.21
C PRO A 63 -6.65 -3.32 -16.64
N TYR A 64 -5.90 -4.26 -16.06
CA TYR A 64 -6.08 -5.69 -16.30
C TYR A 64 -7.47 -6.16 -15.86
N LEU A 65 -7.94 -5.75 -14.67
CA LEU A 65 -9.28 -6.08 -14.18
C LEU A 65 -10.38 -5.48 -15.06
N CYS A 66 -10.19 -4.27 -15.58
CA CYS A 66 -11.12 -3.66 -16.51
C CYS A 66 -11.25 -4.51 -17.77
N TYR A 67 -10.12 -4.86 -18.40
CA TYR A 67 -10.08 -5.72 -19.58
C TYR A 67 -10.70 -7.10 -19.33
N LYS A 68 -10.27 -7.81 -18.29
CA LYS A 68 -10.73 -9.17 -17.95
C LYS A 68 -12.24 -9.24 -17.69
N ASN A 69 -12.82 -8.18 -17.11
CA ASN A 69 -14.20 -8.18 -16.61
C ASN A 69 -15.18 -7.40 -17.51
N GLY A 70 -14.97 -7.44 -18.83
CA GLY A 70 -15.90 -6.86 -19.80
C GLY A 70 -15.66 -5.38 -20.11
N GLY A 71 -14.39 -4.94 -20.04
CA GLY A 71 -13.94 -3.61 -20.42
C GLY A 71 -14.69 -2.50 -19.70
N GLY A 72 -15.32 -1.61 -20.46
CA GLY A 72 -16.06 -0.47 -19.91
C GLY A 72 -17.24 -0.87 -19.00
N ALA A 73 -17.76 -2.09 -19.12
CA ALA A 73 -18.82 -2.59 -18.25
C ALA A 73 -18.35 -2.71 -16.79
N PHE A 74 -17.08 -3.06 -16.55
CA PHE A 74 -16.48 -3.17 -15.22
C PHE A 74 -16.52 -1.86 -14.42
N LEU A 75 -16.58 -0.71 -15.10
CA LEU A 75 -16.68 0.60 -14.44
C LEU A 75 -17.99 0.75 -13.66
N VAL A 76 -19.06 0.02 -14.02
CA VAL A 76 -20.34 0.05 -13.30
C VAL A 76 -20.20 -0.53 -11.88
N PRO A 77 -19.80 -1.80 -11.67
CA PRO A 77 -19.60 -2.35 -10.34
C PRO A 77 -18.52 -1.60 -9.57
N TYR A 78 -17.44 -1.16 -10.25
CA TYR A 78 -16.41 -0.33 -9.64
C TYR A 78 -16.99 0.95 -9.03
N MET A 79 -17.77 1.73 -9.80
CA MET A 79 -18.39 2.96 -9.33
C MET A 79 -19.44 2.73 -8.24
N VAL A 80 -20.17 1.61 -8.29
CA VAL A 80 -21.06 1.21 -7.20
C VAL A 80 -20.27 1.07 -5.91
N PHE A 81 -19.17 0.29 -5.89
CA PHE A 81 -18.34 0.12 -4.71
C PHE A 81 -17.66 1.41 -4.25
N VAL A 82 -17.24 2.30 -5.16
CA VAL A 82 -16.71 3.63 -4.81
C VAL A 82 -17.73 4.41 -3.97
N VAL A 83 -18.98 4.49 -4.43
CA VAL A 83 -20.02 5.31 -3.81
C VAL A 83 -20.60 4.64 -2.56
N THR A 84 -20.78 3.31 -2.59
CA THR A 84 -21.46 2.58 -1.51
C THR A 84 -20.54 2.12 -0.40
N CYS A 85 -19.24 1.91 -0.65
CA CYS A 85 -18.31 1.39 0.36
C CYS A 85 -17.05 2.25 0.47
N GLY A 86 -16.36 2.49 -0.64
CA GLY A 86 -15.05 3.13 -0.69
C GLY A 86 -15.03 4.52 -0.05
N VAL A 87 -15.73 5.50 -0.66
CA VAL A 87 -15.73 6.89 -0.19
C VAL A 87 -16.16 7.02 1.27
N PRO A 88 -17.25 6.36 1.73
CA PRO A 88 -17.69 6.61 3.08
C PRO A 88 -16.84 5.87 4.13
N LEU A 89 -16.27 4.69 3.83
CA LEU A 89 -15.28 4.05 4.72
C LEU A 89 -13.97 4.85 4.78
N PHE A 90 -13.53 5.41 3.65
CA PHE A 90 -12.36 6.29 3.58
C PHE A 90 -12.51 7.51 4.48
N LEU A 91 -13.66 8.18 4.37
CA LEU A 91 -14.03 9.31 5.22
C LEU A 91 -14.10 8.90 6.69
N LEU A 92 -14.69 7.75 6.94
CA LEU A 92 -14.91 7.19 8.26
C LEU A 92 -13.57 6.98 8.98
N GLU A 93 -12.62 6.25 8.40
CA GLU A 93 -11.31 6.02 8.99
C GLU A 93 -10.52 7.31 9.20
N THR A 94 -10.51 8.18 8.19
CA THR A 94 -9.80 9.46 8.25
C THR A 94 -10.34 10.35 9.37
N SER A 95 -11.67 10.41 9.53
CA SER A 95 -12.33 11.17 10.60
C SER A 95 -12.10 10.57 11.98
N MET A 96 -12.07 9.24 12.09
CA MET A 96 -11.72 8.50 13.32
C MET A 96 -10.30 8.82 13.78
N GLY A 97 -9.35 8.76 12.85
CA GLY A 97 -7.97 9.14 13.06
C GLY A 97 -7.85 10.58 13.54
N GLN A 98 -8.45 11.52 12.78
CA GLN A 98 -8.39 12.95 13.09
C GLN A 98 -9.04 13.29 14.44
N TYR A 99 -10.13 12.62 14.80
CA TYR A 99 -10.81 12.84 16.07
C TYR A 99 -9.98 12.36 17.26
N THR A 100 -9.44 11.14 17.17
CA THR A 100 -8.74 10.50 18.29
C THR A 100 -7.29 10.98 18.43
N GLN A 101 -6.66 11.40 17.33
CA GLN A 101 -5.23 11.78 17.24
C GLN A 101 -4.29 10.66 17.73
N GLU A 102 -4.67 9.41 17.48
CA GLU A 102 -3.92 8.20 17.88
C GLU A 102 -3.70 7.25 16.69
N GLY A 103 -2.82 6.28 16.86
CA GLY A 103 -2.51 5.24 15.88
C GLY A 103 -3.58 4.16 15.76
N ALA A 104 -3.46 3.28 14.77
CA ALA A 104 -4.52 2.36 14.33
C ALA A 104 -5.06 1.46 15.45
N ILE A 105 -4.21 0.93 16.33
CA ILE A 105 -4.64 0.08 17.46
C ILE A 105 -5.30 0.93 18.57
N THR A 106 -4.65 2.01 18.95
CA THR A 106 -5.06 2.90 20.04
C THR A 106 -6.37 3.63 19.78
N VAL A 107 -6.72 3.89 18.51
CA VAL A 107 -8.03 4.41 18.10
C VAL A 107 -9.13 3.46 18.59
N TRP A 108 -9.05 2.17 18.26
CA TRP A 108 -10.04 1.19 18.69
C TRP A 108 -10.08 1.04 20.20
N ARG A 109 -8.92 1.07 20.89
CA ARG A 109 -8.87 1.03 22.36
C ARG A 109 -9.62 2.18 23.02
N LYS A 110 -9.69 3.37 22.41
CA LYS A 110 -10.43 4.52 22.94
C LYS A 110 -11.90 4.52 22.52
N LEU A 111 -12.18 4.11 21.28
CA LEU A 111 -13.52 4.15 20.72
C LEU A 111 -14.35 2.93 21.16
N CYS A 112 -13.88 1.73 20.83
CA CYS A 112 -14.57 0.48 21.08
C CYS A 112 -13.55 -0.58 21.49
N PRO A 113 -13.24 -0.72 22.80
CA PRO A 113 -12.22 -1.66 23.26
C PRO A 113 -12.50 -3.12 22.92
N LEU A 114 -13.77 -3.48 22.65
CA LEU A 114 -14.13 -4.82 22.16
C LEU A 114 -13.63 -5.05 20.73
N ALA A 115 -13.56 -4.01 19.90
CA ALA A 115 -13.11 -4.06 18.53
C ALA A 115 -11.60 -3.76 18.39
N GLU A 116 -10.83 -3.77 19.49
CA GLU A 116 -9.38 -3.53 19.48
C GLU A 116 -8.62 -4.52 18.56
N GLY A 117 -9.16 -5.73 18.39
CA GLY A 117 -8.62 -6.74 17.49
C GLY A 117 -8.55 -6.33 16.01
N ILE A 118 -9.40 -5.39 15.56
CA ILE A 118 -9.36 -4.85 14.19
C ILE A 118 -8.04 -4.14 13.94
N GLY A 119 -7.59 -3.32 14.91
CA GLY A 119 -6.31 -2.64 14.84
C GLY A 119 -5.15 -3.63 14.74
N TYR A 120 -5.11 -4.66 15.59
CA TYR A 120 -4.05 -5.68 15.54
C TYR A 120 -4.08 -6.48 14.23
N GLY A 121 -5.26 -6.87 13.73
CA GLY A 121 -5.41 -7.56 12.46
C GLY A 121 -4.86 -6.75 11.29
N GLY A 122 -5.20 -5.45 11.23
CA GLY A 122 -4.66 -4.53 10.23
C GLY A 122 -3.14 -4.37 10.29
N GLN A 123 -2.56 -4.32 11.51
CA GLN A 123 -1.10 -4.27 11.66
C GLN A 123 -0.39 -5.54 11.17
N VAL A 124 -0.99 -6.72 11.34
CA VAL A 124 -0.43 -7.97 10.81
C VAL A 124 -0.44 -7.98 9.29
N VAL A 125 -1.53 -7.52 8.65
CA VAL A 125 -1.59 -7.38 7.19
C VAL A 125 -0.52 -6.39 6.69
N LEU A 126 -0.34 -5.26 7.38
CA LEU A 126 0.70 -4.29 7.03
C LEU A 126 2.11 -4.82 7.27
N LEU A 127 2.33 -5.65 8.30
CA LEU A 127 3.63 -6.29 8.54
C LEU A 127 4.02 -7.18 7.37
N TYR A 128 3.10 -8.02 6.89
CA TYR A 128 3.33 -8.84 5.70
C TYR A 128 3.59 -7.98 4.47
N SER A 129 2.80 -6.92 4.26
CA SER A 129 3.01 -5.97 3.16
C SER A 129 4.39 -5.29 3.23
N CYS A 130 4.84 -4.87 4.41
CA CYS A 130 6.14 -4.25 4.61
C CYS A 130 7.31 -5.17 4.25
N ILE A 131 7.12 -6.49 4.36
CA ILE A 131 8.12 -7.50 3.98
C ILE A 131 8.09 -7.76 2.48
N THR A 132 6.91 -7.88 1.88
CA THR A 132 6.73 -8.33 0.49
C THR A 132 6.89 -7.19 -0.50
N TYR A 133 6.26 -6.05 -0.25
CA TYR A 133 6.13 -4.97 -1.21
C TYR A 133 7.47 -4.37 -1.67
N PRO A 134 8.50 -4.21 -0.80
CA PRO A 134 9.82 -3.73 -1.23
C PRO A 134 10.54 -4.63 -2.24
N VAL A 135 10.14 -5.89 -2.42
CA VAL A 135 10.77 -6.76 -3.44
C VAL A 135 10.45 -6.26 -4.85
N ILE A 136 9.26 -5.69 -5.04
CA ILE A 136 8.87 -5.10 -6.32
C ILE A 136 9.76 -3.88 -6.64
N LEU A 137 10.02 -3.04 -5.63
CA LEU A 137 10.95 -1.92 -5.75
C LEU A 137 12.37 -2.38 -6.06
N THR A 138 12.77 -3.52 -5.49
CA THR A 138 14.08 -4.14 -5.74
C THR A 138 14.20 -4.56 -7.20
N TRP A 139 13.19 -5.21 -7.76
CA TRP A 139 13.14 -5.57 -9.18
C TRP A 139 13.12 -4.33 -10.07
N ALA A 140 12.34 -3.31 -9.72
CA ALA A 140 12.30 -2.06 -10.48
C ALA A 140 13.65 -1.33 -10.50
N LEU A 141 14.36 -1.30 -9.37
CA LEU A 141 15.71 -0.74 -9.29
C LEU A 141 16.71 -1.54 -10.12
N PHE A 142 16.62 -2.87 -10.10
CA PHE A 142 17.43 -3.74 -10.94
C PHE A 142 17.24 -3.42 -12.43
N TYR A 143 15.99 -3.37 -12.91
CA TYR A 143 15.69 -3.00 -14.29
C TYR A 143 16.11 -1.57 -14.63
N LEU A 144 15.96 -0.62 -13.70
CA LEU A 144 16.42 0.75 -13.88
C LEU A 144 17.93 0.81 -14.15
N ILE A 145 18.73 0.05 -13.39
CA ILE A 145 20.20 -0.01 -13.59
C ILE A 145 20.53 -0.54 -14.99
N PHE A 146 19.87 -1.63 -15.42
CA PHE A 146 20.08 -2.20 -16.76
C PHE A 146 19.57 -1.31 -17.89
N SER A 147 18.64 -0.39 -17.62
CA SER A 147 18.10 0.55 -18.61
C SER A 147 19.14 1.57 -19.13
N PHE A 148 20.28 1.73 -18.43
CA PHE A 148 21.38 2.59 -18.87
C PHE A 148 22.37 1.90 -19.82
N SER A 149 22.09 0.65 -20.22
CA SER A 149 22.90 -0.08 -21.19
C SER A 149 22.68 0.46 -22.61
N TYR A 150 23.71 0.35 -23.48
CA TYR A 150 23.61 0.77 -24.87
C TYR A 150 22.49 0.04 -25.62
N GLU A 151 22.42 -1.28 -25.48
CA GLU A 151 21.28 -2.10 -25.88
C GLU A 151 20.56 -2.60 -24.63
N LEU A 152 19.22 -2.59 -24.66
CA LEU A 152 18.44 -3.11 -23.53
C LEU A 152 18.60 -4.64 -23.46
N PRO A 153 18.94 -5.22 -22.29
CA PRO A 153 19.19 -6.67 -22.18
C PRO A 153 18.00 -7.56 -22.53
N TRP A 154 16.77 -7.04 -22.45
CA TRP A 154 15.54 -7.73 -22.80
C TRP A 154 15.07 -7.48 -24.24
N ALA A 155 15.87 -6.81 -25.07
CA ALA A 155 15.54 -6.54 -26.48
C ALA A 155 16.02 -7.65 -27.44
N SER A 156 17.06 -8.41 -27.07
CA SER A 156 17.71 -9.39 -27.95
C SER A 156 17.80 -10.78 -27.30
N CYS A 157 17.88 -11.81 -28.15
CA CYS A 157 18.07 -13.21 -27.75
C CYS A 157 19.54 -13.67 -27.82
N THR A 158 20.50 -12.73 -27.90
CA THR A 158 21.92 -13.04 -28.12
C THR A 158 22.73 -13.17 -26.82
N ASN A 159 22.07 -13.15 -25.67
CA ASN A 159 22.73 -13.15 -24.37
C ASN A 159 22.99 -14.56 -23.86
N TYR A 160 23.92 -14.70 -22.91
CA TYR A 160 24.33 -16.00 -22.37
C TYR A 160 23.24 -16.75 -21.60
N TRP A 161 22.19 -16.04 -21.16
CA TRP A 161 21.03 -16.63 -20.47
C TRP A 161 19.90 -17.01 -21.42
N ASN A 162 20.03 -16.74 -22.72
CA ASN A 162 18.98 -17.06 -23.66
C ASN A 162 19.03 -18.52 -24.09
N THR A 163 17.87 -19.09 -24.41
CA THR A 163 17.75 -20.44 -24.93
C THR A 163 17.52 -20.45 -26.44
N ASP A 164 17.68 -21.61 -27.09
CA ASP A 164 17.38 -21.78 -28.52
C ASP A 164 15.89 -21.54 -28.87
N LYS A 165 15.02 -21.44 -27.86
CA LYS A 165 13.57 -21.16 -27.99
C LYS A 165 13.25 -19.66 -27.98
N CYS A 166 14.25 -18.81 -27.71
CA CYS A 166 14.08 -17.37 -27.63
C CYS A 166 13.79 -16.76 -28.99
N VAL A 167 12.76 -15.92 -29.07
CA VAL A 167 12.43 -15.15 -30.27
C VAL A 167 12.54 -13.66 -30.00
N SER A 168 13.40 -12.98 -30.77
CA SER A 168 13.51 -11.53 -30.77
C SER A 168 12.69 -10.94 -31.92
N PHE A 169 11.76 -10.05 -31.59
CA PHE A 169 10.98 -9.32 -32.58
C PHE A 169 11.77 -8.10 -33.08
N SER A 170 12.69 -8.31 -34.02
CA SER A 170 13.43 -7.20 -34.64
C SER A 170 12.63 -6.64 -35.83
N LEU A 171 12.42 -5.32 -35.86
CA LEU A 171 11.90 -4.60 -37.02
C LEU A 171 12.92 -4.70 -38.18
N GLY A 172 12.73 -5.65 -39.07
CA GLY A 172 13.46 -5.72 -40.34
C GLY A 172 14.28 -6.99 -40.55
N ASN A 173 13.60 -8.08 -40.88
CA ASN A 173 13.83 -8.80 -42.14
C ASN A 173 12.76 -9.88 -42.28
N GLY A 174 12.39 -10.14 -43.53
CA GLY A 174 11.13 -10.77 -43.94
C GLY A 174 10.71 -12.01 -43.16
N ALA A 175 9.39 -12.16 -43.07
CA ALA A 175 8.64 -13.39 -42.87
C ALA A 175 9.52 -14.65 -42.71
N VAL A 176 10.07 -14.85 -41.52
CA VAL A 176 10.49 -16.17 -41.12
C VAL A 176 9.19 -16.94 -40.97
N GLY A 177 8.95 -17.86 -41.90
CA GLY A 177 7.74 -18.66 -41.99
C GLY A 177 7.38 -19.22 -40.63
N TRP A 178 6.28 -18.71 -40.07
CA TRP A 178 5.63 -19.23 -38.89
C TRP A 178 5.09 -20.62 -39.19
N ASN A 179 5.93 -21.64 -39.04
CA ASN A 179 5.50 -23.02 -38.95
C ASN A 179 5.74 -23.50 -37.50
N ASN A 180 4.64 -23.60 -36.74
CA ASN A 180 4.51 -24.37 -35.50
C ASN A 180 5.67 -24.29 -34.48
N GLN A 181 5.73 -23.20 -33.71
CA GLN A 181 6.39 -23.23 -32.41
C GLN A 181 5.41 -22.81 -31.32
N THR A 182 4.67 -23.78 -30.79
CA THR A 182 3.84 -23.62 -29.58
C THR A 182 4.67 -23.47 -28.29
N ASN A 183 6.00 -23.45 -28.39
CA ASN A 183 6.94 -23.47 -27.25
C ASN A 183 8.04 -22.38 -27.33
N SER A 184 7.82 -21.30 -28.09
CA SER A 184 8.76 -20.17 -28.18
C SER A 184 8.54 -19.14 -27.08
N THR A 185 9.62 -18.58 -26.53
CA THR A 185 9.63 -17.60 -25.43
C THR A 185 10.16 -16.26 -25.93
N SER A 186 9.69 -15.14 -25.35
CA SER A 186 10.21 -13.82 -25.70
C SER A 186 11.52 -13.52 -24.96
N ALA A 187 12.36 -12.67 -25.55
CA ALA A 187 13.59 -12.19 -24.91
C ALA A 187 13.34 -11.55 -23.53
N SER A 188 12.19 -10.89 -23.36
CA SER A 188 11.80 -10.26 -22.09
C SER A 188 11.42 -11.30 -21.03
N THR A 189 10.67 -12.35 -21.41
CA THR A 189 10.34 -13.46 -20.51
C THR A 189 11.61 -14.17 -20.04
N GLU A 190 12.55 -14.48 -20.94
CA GLU A 190 13.81 -15.14 -20.55
C GLU A 190 14.70 -14.23 -19.71
N PHE A 191 14.72 -12.92 -19.98
CA PHE A 191 15.43 -11.97 -19.12
C PHE A 191 14.86 -11.97 -17.70
N TRP A 192 13.53 -11.94 -17.54
CA TRP A 192 12.86 -11.98 -16.24
C TRP A 192 13.11 -13.30 -15.49
N GLU A 193 12.79 -14.43 -16.14
CA GLU A 193 12.82 -15.74 -15.51
C GLU A 193 14.23 -16.27 -15.31
N GLN A 194 15.13 -16.11 -16.29
CA GLN A 194 16.44 -16.77 -16.28
C GLN A 194 17.57 -15.85 -15.81
N ARG A 195 17.54 -14.54 -16.12
CA ARG A 195 18.62 -13.60 -15.77
C ARG A 195 18.35 -12.79 -14.51
N ALA A 196 17.17 -12.18 -14.40
CA ALA A 196 16.82 -11.33 -13.28
C ALA A 196 16.60 -12.18 -12.03
N LEU A 197 15.64 -13.13 -12.10
CA LEU A 197 15.28 -13.99 -10.98
C LEU A 197 16.08 -15.29 -10.93
N SER A 198 16.37 -15.90 -12.09
CA SER A 198 16.87 -17.28 -12.20
C SER A 198 15.95 -18.24 -11.42
N ILE A 199 14.68 -18.30 -11.82
CA ILE A 199 13.62 -19.03 -11.13
C ILE A 199 13.98 -20.52 -11.00
N SER A 200 13.89 -21.05 -9.78
CA SER A 200 14.14 -22.47 -9.49
C SER A 200 12.97 -23.39 -9.89
N GLY A 201 13.11 -24.71 -9.73
CA GLY A 201 12.06 -25.67 -10.05
C GLY A 201 10.81 -25.59 -9.15
N GLY A 202 10.94 -24.96 -7.97
CA GLY A 202 9.83 -24.84 -7.02
C GLY A 202 10.21 -24.18 -5.69
N ILE A 203 9.23 -24.02 -4.80
CA ILE A 203 9.42 -23.42 -3.47
C ILE A 203 10.30 -24.28 -2.55
N GLU A 204 10.44 -25.58 -2.84
CA GLU A 204 11.31 -26.51 -2.09
C GLU A 204 12.79 -26.29 -2.43
N GLU A 205 13.05 -25.78 -3.63
CA GLU A 205 14.38 -25.46 -4.14
C GLU A 205 14.62 -23.96 -4.03
N VAL A 206 14.96 -23.49 -2.83
CA VAL A 206 15.18 -22.05 -2.59
C VAL A 206 16.36 -21.51 -3.42
N GLY A 207 17.35 -22.36 -3.72
CA GLY A 207 18.51 -22.00 -4.53
C GLY A 207 19.44 -20.99 -3.86
N SER A 208 20.21 -20.25 -4.66
CA SER A 208 21.18 -19.27 -4.18
C SER A 208 20.59 -17.85 -4.04
N ILE A 209 21.23 -16.99 -3.23
CA ILE A 209 20.85 -15.57 -3.13
C ILE A 209 21.40 -14.83 -4.35
N ARG A 210 20.52 -14.09 -5.05
CA ARG A 210 20.90 -13.24 -6.18
C ARG A 210 21.57 -11.96 -5.67
N TRP A 211 22.90 -11.93 -5.67
CA TRP A 211 23.70 -10.83 -5.10
C TRP A 211 23.36 -9.44 -5.66
N GLU A 212 23.05 -9.33 -6.96
CA GLU A 212 22.67 -8.06 -7.58
C GLU A 212 21.32 -7.54 -7.04
N LEU A 213 20.34 -8.43 -6.87
CA LEU A 213 19.05 -8.11 -6.26
C LEU A 213 19.21 -7.81 -4.76
N LEU A 214 20.12 -8.48 -4.06
CA LEU A 214 20.43 -8.20 -2.65
C LEU A 214 20.95 -6.77 -2.48
N LEU A 215 21.86 -6.32 -3.36
CA LEU A 215 22.36 -4.95 -3.35
C LEU A 215 21.25 -3.95 -3.65
N CYS A 216 20.38 -4.25 -4.62
CA CYS A 216 19.21 -3.41 -4.92
C CYS A 216 18.26 -3.32 -3.71
N ALA A 217 18.00 -4.44 -3.02
CA ALA A 217 17.15 -4.48 -1.84
C ALA A 217 17.73 -3.64 -0.70
N LEU A 218 19.06 -3.72 -0.48
CA LEU A 218 19.76 -2.89 0.50
C LEU A 218 19.57 -1.40 0.20
N VAL A 219 19.73 -0.98 -1.06
CA VAL A 219 19.52 0.41 -1.48
C VAL A 219 18.08 0.86 -1.23
N VAL A 220 17.09 0.03 -1.58
CA VAL A 220 15.66 0.31 -1.36
C VAL A 220 15.38 0.49 0.14
N TRP A 221 15.87 -0.39 1.01
CA TRP A 221 15.64 -0.26 2.46
C TRP A 221 16.34 0.95 3.08
N VAL A 222 17.55 1.28 2.61
CA VAL A 222 18.25 2.50 3.02
C VAL A 222 17.43 3.73 2.62
N ALA A 223 16.88 3.77 1.41
CA ALA A 223 15.98 4.83 0.97
C ALA A 223 14.73 4.89 1.85
N CYS A 224 14.05 3.77 2.10
CA CYS A 224 12.88 3.69 2.98
C CYS A 224 13.15 4.25 4.38
N TYR A 225 14.29 3.87 4.99
CA TYR A 225 14.68 4.36 6.31
C TYR A 225 14.81 5.89 6.33
N PHE A 226 15.62 6.46 5.42
CA PHE A 226 15.87 7.91 5.42
C PHE A 226 14.64 8.73 5.03
N CYS A 227 13.73 8.19 4.23
CA CYS A 227 12.50 8.89 3.87
C CYS A 227 11.58 9.11 5.09
N ILE A 228 11.55 8.19 6.05
CA ILE A 228 10.62 8.23 7.20
C ILE A 228 11.31 8.38 8.57
N TRP A 229 12.64 8.52 8.64
CA TRP A 229 13.40 8.56 9.89
C TRP A 229 12.94 9.65 10.89
N LYS A 230 12.38 10.78 10.43
CA LYS A 230 11.81 11.84 11.29
C LYS A 230 10.27 11.88 11.25
N GLY A 231 9.64 10.78 10.86
CA GLY A 231 8.19 10.62 10.70
C GLY A 231 7.61 11.56 9.68
N VAL A 232 6.36 11.98 9.92
CA VAL A 232 5.60 12.90 9.04
C VAL A 232 6.36 14.18 8.64
N ARG A 233 7.34 14.64 9.43
CA ARG A 233 8.18 15.80 9.06
C ARG A 233 9.15 15.52 7.92
N SER A 234 9.65 14.29 7.81
CA SER A 234 10.49 13.84 6.68
C SER A 234 9.61 13.38 5.53
N THR A 235 8.64 12.52 5.82
CA THR A 235 7.70 11.96 4.84
C THR A 235 7.00 13.10 4.08
N GLY A 236 6.48 14.11 4.79
CA GLY A 236 5.82 15.27 4.18
C GLY A 236 6.69 16.05 3.19
N LYS A 237 8.02 16.03 3.32
CA LYS A 237 8.93 16.67 2.35
C LYS A 237 9.22 15.79 1.15
N VAL A 238 9.40 14.49 1.37
CA VAL A 238 9.71 13.52 0.31
C VAL A 238 8.53 13.39 -0.67
N VAL A 239 7.29 13.37 -0.16
CA VAL A 239 6.07 13.21 -0.98
C VAL A 239 5.83 14.31 -2.00
N TYR A 240 6.47 15.48 -1.86
CA TYR A 240 6.42 16.50 -2.92
C TYR A 240 7.02 16.01 -4.24
N VAL A 241 8.05 15.17 -4.18
CA VAL A 241 8.68 14.60 -5.37
C VAL A 241 8.06 13.26 -5.70
N THR A 242 7.99 12.35 -4.71
CA THR A 242 7.59 10.97 -4.93
C THR A 242 6.13 10.84 -5.36
N ALA A 243 5.21 11.67 -4.85
CA ALA A 243 3.80 11.61 -5.23
C ALA A 243 3.47 12.39 -6.50
N THR A 244 4.22 13.44 -6.85
CA THR A 244 3.91 14.30 -8.01
C THR A 244 4.55 13.84 -9.31
N PHE A 245 5.79 13.32 -9.24
CA PHE A 245 6.54 12.93 -10.42
C PHE A 245 5.91 11.75 -11.20
N PRO A 246 5.29 10.74 -10.56
CA PRO A 246 4.55 9.71 -11.28
C PRO A 246 3.44 10.26 -12.18
N TYR A 247 2.76 11.35 -11.81
CA TYR A 247 1.76 11.97 -12.68
C TYR A 247 2.37 12.58 -13.94
N LEU A 248 3.54 13.21 -13.81
CA LEU A 248 4.28 13.74 -14.96
C LEU A 248 4.69 12.59 -15.89
N MET A 249 5.23 11.51 -15.33
CA MET A 249 5.64 10.33 -16.10
C MET A 249 4.45 9.65 -16.77
N LEU A 250 3.33 9.53 -16.05
CA LEU A 250 2.10 8.95 -16.58
C LEU A 250 1.55 9.76 -17.75
N LEU A 251 1.60 11.10 -17.67
CA LEU A 251 1.19 11.98 -18.76
C LEU A 251 2.10 11.80 -19.99
N ILE A 252 3.41 11.71 -19.79
CA ILE A 252 4.38 11.49 -20.87
C ILE A 252 4.15 10.12 -21.54
N LEU A 253 3.97 9.05 -20.74
CA LEU A 253 3.68 7.72 -21.24
C LEU A 253 2.31 7.63 -21.93
N LEU A 254 1.31 8.38 -21.46
CA LEU A 254 0.00 8.46 -22.09
C LEU A 254 0.08 9.11 -23.48
N ILE A 255 0.73 10.27 -23.57
CA ILE A 255 0.93 10.96 -24.85
C ILE A 255 1.70 10.04 -25.79
N ARG A 256 2.79 9.45 -25.32
CA ARG A 256 3.59 8.54 -26.14
C ARG A 256 2.76 7.32 -26.58
N GLY A 257 2.11 6.65 -25.65
CA GLY A 257 1.29 5.47 -25.90
C GLY A 257 0.21 5.71 -26.95
N LEU A 258 -0.53 6.81 -26.84
CA LEU A 258 -1.58 7.17 -27.81
C LEU A 258 -1.05 7.57 -29.19
N THR A 259 0.21 7.98 -29.30
CA THR A 259 0.84 8.29 -30.61
C THR A 259 1.41 7.07 -31.33
N LEU A 260 1.43 5.90 -30.69
CA LEU A 260 1.95 4.67 -31.30
C LEU A 260 0.94 4.06 -32.29
N PRO A 261 1.41 3.40 -33.35
CA PRO A 261 0.53 2.63 -34.24
C PRO A 261 -0.16 1.50 -33.47
N GLY A 262 -1.41 1.19 -33.79
CA GLY A 262 -2.17 0.13 -33.07
C GLY A 262 -2.68 0.53 -31.67
N ALA A 263 -2.33 1.72 -31.15
CA ALA A 263 -2.75 2.17 -29.82
C ALA A 263 -4.27 2.18 -29.63
N MET A 264 -5.02 2.55 -30.67
CA MET A 264 -6.49 2.57 -30.63
C MET A 264 -7.10 1.18 -30.46
N ASN A 265 -6.47 0.13 -31.03
CA ASN A 265 -6.94 -1.24 -30.83
C ASN A 265 -6.88 -1.59 -29.34
N GLY A 266 -5.76 -1.29 -28.68
CA GLY A 266 -5.60 -1.48 -27.24
C GLY A 266 -6.63 -0.71 -26.40
N VAL A 267 -6.90 0.56 -26.73
CA VAL A 267 -7.92 1.37 -26.03
C VAL A 267 -9.32 0.79 -26.22
N VAL A 268 -9.63 0.23 -27.40
CA VAL A 268 -10.90 -0.48 -27.62
C VAL A 268 -10.97 -1.70 -26.71
N TYR A 269 -9.95 -2.55 -26.64
CA TYR A 269 -9.96 -3.70 -25.72
C TYR A 269 -10.09 -3.30 -24.24
N TYR A 270 -9.58 -2.14 -23.86
CA TYR A 270 -9.70 -1.64 -22.49
C TYR A 270 -11.12 -1.21 -22.12
N LEU A 271 -11.85 -0.55 -23.02
CA LEU A 271 -13.12 0.12 -22.72
C LEU A 271 -14.34 -0.41 -23.46
N TYR A 272 -14.19 -1.32 -24.42
CA TYR A 272 -15.32 -1.91 -25.11
C TYR A 272 -16.25 -2.59 -24.09
N PRO A 273 -17.50 -2.13 -23.92
CA PRO A 273 -18.35 -2.63 -22.86
C PRO A 273 -18.99 -3.95 -23.27
N GLU A 274 -18.79 -4.98 -22.45
CA GLU A 274 -19.47 -6.28 -22.59
C GLU A 274 -20.41 -6.52 -21.40
N PRO A 275 -21.69 -6.13 -21.50
CA PRO A 275 -22.63 -6.19 -20.37
C PRO A 275 -22.93 -7.59 -19.85
N SER A 276 -22.66 -8.64 -20.65
CA SER A 276 -22.78 -10.05 -20.24
C SER A 276 -21.98 -10.35 -18.98
N HIS A 277 -20.80 -9.76 -18.83
CA HIS A 277 -19.94 -9.94 -17.66
C HIS A 277 -20.54 -9.37 -16.36
N LEU A 278 -21.51 -8.45 -16.42
CA LEU A 278 -22.17 -7.92 -15.22
C LEU A 278 -23.05 -8.94 -14.50
N LEU A 279 -23.42 -10.02 -15.18
CA LEU A 279 -24.17 -11.14 -14.59
C LEU A 279 -23.27 -12.04 -13.74
N ASP A 280 -21.95 -11.98 -13.94
CA ASP A 280 -20.99 -12.78 -13.19
C ASP A 280 -20.70 -12.14 -11.82
N PRO A 281 -21.00 -12.82 -10.69
CA PRO A 281 -20.69 -12.32 -9.36
C PRO A 281 -19.18 -12.09 -9.12
N GLN A 282 -18.30 -12.81 -9.83
CA GLN A 282 -16.85 -12.63 -9.71
C GLN A 282 -16.42 -11.21 -10.10
N VAL A 283 -17.09 -10.60 -11.08
CA VAL A 283 -16.80 -9.24 -11.54
C VAL A 283 -17.06 -8.21 -10.44
N TRP A 284 -18.14 -8.38 -9.68
CA TRP A 284 -18.48 -7.52 -8.55
C TRP A 284 -17.49 -7.67 -7.40
N MET A 285 -17.04 -8.90 -7.14
CA MET A 285 -16.01 -9.17 -6.15
C MET A 285 -14.68 -8.52 -6.49
N GLU A 286 -14.20 -8.70 -7.71
CA GLU A 286 -12.93 -8.13 -8.16
C GLU A 286 -12.97 -6.59 -8.13
N ALA A 287 -14.12 -5.99 -8.47
CA ALA A 287 -14.36 -4.56 -8.31
C ALA A 287 -14.27 -4.10 -6.84
N GLY A 288 -14.95 -4.81 -5.93
CA GLY A 288 -14.89 -4.51 -4.50
C GLY A 288 -13.48 -4.63 -3.93
N ALA A 289 -12.82 -5.77 -4.17
CA ALA A 289 -11.45 -6.03 -3.72
C ALA A 289 -10.47 -4.97 -4.24
N GLN A 290 -10.61 -4.54 -5.50
CA GLN A 290 -9.80 -3.46 -6.07
C GLN A 290 -9.97 -2.13 -5.32
N ILE A 291 -11.19 -1.77 -4.92
CA ILE A 291 -11.45 -0.53 -4.16
C ILE A 291 -10.82 -0.59 -2.78
N PHE A 292 -11.01 -1.67 -2.03
CA PHE A 292 -10.45 -1.76 -0.66
C PHE A 292 -8.92 -1.77 -0.68
N PHE A 293 -8.34 -2.51 -1.63
CA PHE A 293 -6.90 -2.55 -1.82
C PHE A 293 -6.35 -1.18 -2.26
N SER A 294 -6.93 -0.55 -3.28
CA SER A 294 -6.47 0.73 -3.81
C SER A 294 -6.61 1.87 -2.80
N TYR A 295 -7.70 1.91 -2.04
CA TYR A 295 -7.89 2.95 -1.02
C TYR A 295 -7.15 2.66 0.30
N SER A 296 -6.55 1.47 0.46
CA SER A 296 -5.93 1.01 1.71
C SER A 296 -6.88 1.06 2.92
N ILE A 297 -8.12 0.64 2.73
CA ILE A 297 -9.16 0.60 3.77
C ILE A 297 -9.02 -0.67 4.60
N GLY A 298 -9.34 -0.61 5.90
CA GLY A 298 -9.41 -1.75 6.82
C GLY A 298 -8.08 -2.10 7.50
N VAL A 299 -6.98 -1.49 7.07
CA VAL A 299 -5.62 -1.73 7.63
C VAL A 299 -5.16 -0.63 8.59
N GLY A 300 -5.87 0.50 8.64
CA GLY A 300 -5.60 1.62 9.56
C GLY A 300 -4.67 2.70 8.99
N SER A 301 -4.32 2.64 7.70
CA SER A 301 -3.45 3.64 7.05
C SER A 301 -4.06 5.03 7.07
N LEU A 302 -5.33 5.15 6.68
CA LEU A 302 -6.07 6.41 6.67
C LEU A 302 -6.31 6.95 8.08
N THR A 303 -6.53 6.05 9.03
CA THR A 303 -6.64 6.39 10.46
C THR A 303 -5.35 7.05 10.96
N VAL A 304 -4.17 6.47 10.69
CA VAL A 304 -2.90 7.07 11.10
C VAL A 304 -2.63 8.39 10.37
N LEU A 305 -2.74 8.45 9.05
CA LEU A 305 -2.48 9.68 8.30
C LEU A 305 -3.42 10.83 8.72
N GLY A 306 -4.70 10.53 8.94
CA GLY A 306 -5.69 11.48 9.43
C GLY A 306 -5.43 11.95 10.86
N SER A 307 -4.82 11.09 11.70
CA SER A 307 -4.51 11.43 13.10
C SER A 307 -3.43 12.49 13.29
N TYR A 308 -2.67 12.83 12.24
CA TYR A 308 -1.70 13.93 12.24
C TYR A 308 -2.29 15.26 11.78
N ASN A 309 -3.56 15.27 11.32
CA ASN A 309 -4.22 16.50 10.91
C ASN A 309 -4.61 17.37 12.11
N PRO A 310 -4.68 18.70 11.94
CA PRO A 310 -5.33 19.57 12.92
C PRO A 310 -6.77 19.13 13.17
N TYR A 311 -7.22 19.25 14.44
CA TYR A 311 -8.53 18.75 14.86
C TYR A 311 -9.68 19.28 14.00
N TYR A 312 -9.68 20.57 13.66
CA TYR A 312 -10.73 21.23 12.86
C TYR A 312 -10.51 21.19 11.33
N ASN A 313 -9.56 20.40 10.82
CA ASN A 313 -9.37 20.29 9.36
C ASN A 313 -10.62 19.70 8.68
N ASN A 314 -10.97 20.20 7.49
CA ASN A 314 -12.08 19.69 6.69
C ASN A 314 -11.68 18.42 5.92
N CYS A 315 -11.59 17.28 6.62
CA CYS A 315 -11.27 16.02 5.98
C CYS A 315 -12.38 15.47 5.09
N TYR A 316 -13.64 15.94 5.22
CA TYR A 316 -14.71 15.56 4.29
C TYR A 316 -14.38 15.92 2.84
N ARG A 317 -14.05 17.19 2.60
CA ARG A 317 -13.66 17.68 1.27
C ARG A 317 -12.40 16.98 0.78
N ASP A 318 -11.42 16.79 1.68
CA ASP A 318 -10.15 16.16 1.34
C ASP A 318 -10.35 14.71 0.87
N CYS A 319 -11.13 13.92 1.62
CA CYS A 319 -11.43 12.52 1.28
C CYS A 319 -12.13 12.39 -0.07
N LEU A 320 -13.09 13.27 -0.38
CA LEU A 320 -13.80 13.24 -1.67
C LEU A 320 -12.85 13.50 -2.85
N TRP A 321 -12.00 14.52 -2.75
CA TRP A 321 -11.03 14.81 -3.81
C TRP A 321 -9.98 13.72 -3.96
N LEU A 322 -9.54 13.11 -2.86
CA LEU A 322 -8.56 12.01 -2.88
C LEU A 322 -9.14 10.73 -3.51
N CYS A 323 -10.38 10.38 -3.18
CA CYS A 323 -11.07 9.23 -3.80
C CYS A 323 -11.26 9.44 -5.31
N LEU A 324 -11.65 10.66 -5.71
CA LEU A 324 -11.78 11.02 -7.12
C LEU A 324 -10.42 10.95 -7.83
N LEU A 325 -9.38 11.55 -7.23
CA LEU A 325 -8.01 11.51 -7.76
C LEU A 325 -7.56 10.08 -8.00
N ASN A 326 -7.75 9.18 -7.03
CA ASN A 326 -7.37 7.78 -7.17
C ASN A 326 -8.06 7.11 -8.37
N SER A 327 -9.40 7.20 -8.42
CA SER A 327 -10.17 6.54 -9.48
C SER A 327 -9.86 7.12 -10.87
N CYS A 328 -9.72 8.44 -10.98
CA CYS A 328 -9.29 9.08 -12.22
C CYS A 328 -7.89 8.63 -12.64
N THR A 329 -6.96 8.50 -11.69
CA THR A 329 -5.59 8.05 -11.98
C THR A 329 -5.59 6.62 -12.51
N SER A 330 -6.37 5.71 -11.91
CA SER A 330 -6.51 4.34 -12.40
C SER A 330 -7.04 4.28 -13.83
N VAL A 331 -8.06 5.08 -14.14
CA VAL A 331 -8.65 5.13 -15.49
C VAL A 331 -7.64 5.65 -16.51
N VAL A 332 -6.93 6.74 -16.18
CA VAL A 332 -5.88 7.34 -17.03
C VAL A 332 -4.71 6.39 -17.22
N ALA A 333 -4.28 5.69 -16.16
CA ALA A 333 -3.23 4.69 -16.25
C ALA A 333 -3.63 3.52 -17.15
N GLY A 334 -4.91 3.14 -17.16
CA GLY A 334 -5.40 2.14 -18.10
C GLY A 334 -5.27 2.54 -19.57
N PHE A 335 -5.52 3.81 -19.91
CA PHE A 335 -5.23 4.31 -21.26
C PHE A 335 -3.75 4.23 -21.62
N ALA A 336 -2.86 4.62 -20.69
CA ALA A 336 -1.42 4.56 -20.91
C ALA A 336 -0.94 3.10 -21.12
N VAL A 337 -1.43 2.17 -20.30
CA VAL A 337 -1.07 0.74 -20.36
C VAL A 337 -1.59 0.08 -21.63
N PHE A 338 -2.89 0.20 -21.90
CA PHE A 338 -3.50 -0.51 -23.02
C PHE A 338 -3.14 0.09 -24.37
N SER A 339 -2.83 1.39 -24.46
CA SER A 339 -2.29 1.96 -25.71
C SER A 339 -0.92 1.35 -26.08
N VAL A 340 -0.05 1.12 -25.10
CA VAL A 340 1.25 0.46 -25.29
C VAL A 340 1.08 -1.03 -25.60
N LEU A 341 0.17 -1.74 -24.92
CA LEU A 341 -0.15 -3.13 -25.24
C LEU A 341 -0.76 -3.29 -26.64
N GLY A 342 -1.60 -2.34 -27.07
CA GLY A 342 -2.16 -2.31 -28.43
C GLY A 342 -1.09 -2.15 -29.50
N PHE A 343 -0.11 -1.29 -29.25
CA PHE A 343 1.08 -1.18 -30.10
C PHE A 343 1.87 -2.49 -30.16
N MET A 344 2.10 -3.14 -29.02
CA MET A 344 2.81 -4.42 -28.96
C MET A 344 2.09 -5.51 -29.76
N ALA A 345 0.77 -5.62 -29.60
CA ALA A 345 -0.06 -6.56 -30.34
C ALA A 345 -0.03 -6.32 -31.86
N GLU A 346 -0.09 -5.06 -32.29
CA GLU A 346 0.01 -4.69 -33.71
C GLU A 346 1.39 -5.04 -34.30
N MET A 347 2.47 -4.75 -33.58
CA MET A 347 3.83 -5.04 -34.03
C MET A 347 4.13 -6.54 -34.09
N GLN A 348 3.58 -7.32 -33.15
CA GLN A 348 3.77 -8.78 -33.08
C GLN A 348 2.77 -9.56 -33.91
N ASN A 349 1.72 -8.90 -34.41
CA ASN A 349 0.61 -9.52 -35.11
C ASN A 349 -0.07 -10.63 -34.27
N THR A 350 -0.11 -10.42 -32.95
CA THR A 350 -0.68 -11.32 -31.97
C THR A 350 -1.89 -10.67 -31.29
N PRO A 351 -2.90 -11.46 -30.90
CA PRO A 351 -4.06 -10.92 -30.19
C PRO A 351 -3.66 -10.41 -28.79
N ILE A 352 -4.40 -9.41 -28.28
CA ILE A 352 -4.06 -8.69 -27.03
C ILE A 352 -4.14 -9.60 -25.79
N ASP A 353 -4.98 -10.62 -25.82
CA ASP A 353 -5.15 -11.61 -24.74
C ASP A 353 -3.86 -12.37 -24.41
N GLN A 354 -2.98 -12.56 -25.40
CA GLN A 354 -1.70 -13.26 -25.22
C GLN A 354 -0.61 -12.35 -24.64
N VAL A 355 -0.76 -11.03 -24.71
CA VAL A 355 0.22 -10.05 -24.19
C VAL A 355 -0.23 -9.39 -22.88
N ALA A 356 -1.51 -9.49 -22.54
CA ALA A 356 -2.09 -8.92 -21.32
C ALA A 356 -1.89 -9.86 -20.12
N GLU A 357 -0.69 -9.84 -19.54
CA GLU A 357 -0.40 -10.52 -18.27
C GLU A 357 -0.94 -9.73 -17.05
N SER A 358 -1.04 -10.40 -15.90
CA SER A 358 -1.45 -9.77 -14.63
C SER A 358 -0.28 -9.65 -13.66
N GLY A 359 -0.33 -8.64 -12.78
CA GLY A 359 0.64 -8.47 -11.70
C GLY A 359 2.06 -8.13 -12.19
N PRO A 360 3.11 -8.72 -11.60
CA PRO A 360 4.50 -8.43 -11.97
C PRO A 360 4.84 -8.70 -13.44
N GLY A 361 4.21 -9.71 -14.07
CA GLY A 361 4.44 -10.03 -15.49
C GLY A 361 4.12 -8.86 -16.42
N LEU A 362 3.04 -8.11 -16.13
CA LEU A 362 2.68 -6.93 -16.90
C LEU A 362 3.79 -5.86 -16.89
N ALA A 363 4.37 -5.58 -15.72
CA ALA A 363 5.36 -4.52 -15.56
C ALA A 363 6.80 -4.94 -15.87
N PHE A 364 7.16 -6.21 -15.69
CA PHE A 364 8.53 -6.69 -15.86
C PHE A 364 8.76 -7.56 -17.09
N VAL A 365 7.68 -7.98 -17.79
CA VAL A 365 7.76 -8.76 -19.03
C VAL A 365 7.11 -7.99 -20.20
N ALA A 366 5.80 -7.75 -20.14
CA ALA A 366 5.05 -7.17 -21.27
C ALA A 366 5.45 -5.71 -21.57
N TYR A 367 5.52 -4.85 -20.55
CA TYR A 367 5.90 -3.44 -20.73
C TYR A 367 7.34 -3.26 -21.24
N PRO A 368 8.36 -3.92 -20.65
CA PRO A 368 9.74 -3.81 -21.14
C PRO A 368 9.89 -4.31 -22.57
N GLN A 369 9.13 -5.36 -22.94
CA GLN A 369 9.07 -5.86 -24.31
C GLN A 369 8.49 -4.82 -25.28
N ALA A 370 7.38 -4.17 -24.92
CA ALA A 370 6.80 -3.10 -25.73
C ALA A 370 7.75 -1.89 -25.85
N ILE A 371 8.43 -1.51 -24.76
CA ILE A 371 9.41 -0.43 -24.73
C ILE A 371 10.59 -0.72 -25.66
N ALA A 372 11.09 -1.95 -25.68
CA ALA A 372 12.21 -2.36 -26.54
C ALA A 372 11.91 -2.18 -28.05
N MET A 373 10.64 -2.18 -28.44
CA MET A 373 10.19 -1.96 -29.82
C MET A 373 10.04 -0.47 -30.19
N MET A 374 10.09 0.43 -29.21
CA MET A 374 9.94 1.86 -29.44
C MET A 374 11.28 2.51 -29.86
N PRO A 375 11.26 3.59 -30.65
CA PRO A 375 12.44 4.43 -30.83
C PRO A 375 12.87 5.06 -29.49
N LEU A 376 14.19 5.11 -29.28
CA LEU A 376 14.84 5.55 -28.03
C LEU A 376 14.36 4.74 -26.80
N PRO A 377 14.47 3.39 -26.83
CA PRO A 377 13.84 2.52 -25.83
C PRO A 377 14.39 2.75 -24.41
N GLN A 378 15.65 3.17 -24.29
CA GLN A 378 16.31 3.47 -23.00
C GLN A 378 15.62 4.62 -22.25
N LEU A 379 15.21 5.69 -22.96
CA LEU A 379 14.53 6.83 -22.35
C LEU A 379 13.22 6.39 -21.71
N TRP A 380 12.42 5.61 -22.44
CA TRP A 380 11.12 5.14 -21.97
C TRP A 380 11.26 4.14 -20.82
N ALA A 381 12.25 3.26 -20.87
CA ALA A 381 12.57 2.32 -19.78
C ALA A 381 12.93 3.06 -18.49
N VAL A 382 13.82 4.05 -18.56
CA VAL A 382 14.21 4.87 -17.40
C VAL A 382 13.01 5.59 -16.80
N CYS A 383 12.19 6.26 -17.62
CA CYS A 383 10.98 6.94 -17.15
C CYS A 383 9.99 5.98 -16.48
N PHE A 384 9.79 4.80 -17.07
CA PHE A 384 8.85 3.79 -16.56
C PHE A 384 9.30 3.19 -15.23
N PHE A 385 10.56 2.76 -15.11
CA PHE A 385 11.05 2.17 -13.86
C PHE A 385 11.22 3.19 -12.73
N ILE A 386 11.59 4.45 -13.04
CA ILE A 386 11.53 5.54 -12.04
C ILE A 386 10.10 5.72 -11.55
N MET A 387 9.11 5.74 -12.45
CA MET A 387 7.70 5.85 -12.06
C MET A 387 7.27 4.70 -11.13
N ILE A 388 7.61 3.45 -11.45
CA ILE A 388 7.31 2.29 -10.60
C ILE A 388 7.95 2.44 -9.22
N ILE A 389 9.22 2.84 -9.15
CA ILE A 389 9.94 3.02 -7.89
C ILE A 389 9.24 4.08 -7.03
N LEU A 390 8.91 5.24 -7.60
CA LEU A 390 8.28 6.33 -6.84
C LEU A 390 6.87 5.97 -6.36
N LEU A 391 6.05 5.34 -7.22
CA LEU A 391 4.71 4.86 -6.83
C LEU A 391 4.78 3.84 -5.70
N GLY A 392 5.73 2.92 -5.74
CA GLY A 392 5.85 1.91 -4.69
C GLY A 392 6.48 2.46 -3.40
N LEU A 393 7.42 3.41 -3.49
CA LEU A 393 8.05 4.03 -2.32
C LEU A 393 7.03 4.74 -1.43
N ASP A 394 6.08 5.49 -2.02
CA ASP A 394 5.06 6.20 -1.25
C ASP A 394 4.15 5.25 -0.45
N THR A 395 3.69 4.17 -1.08
CA THR A 395 2.89 3.14 -0.41
C THR A 395 3.69 2.49 0.74
N GLN A 396 4.97 2.19 0.50
CA GLN A 396 5.83 1.58 1.52
C GLN A 396 6.11 2.52 2.69
N PHE A 397 6.36 3.81 2.45
CA PHE A 397 6.62 4.78 3.51
C PHE A 397 5.42 4.93 4.45
N VAL A 398 4.22 4.94 3.89
CA VAL A 398 2.99 5.00 4.69
C VAL A 398 2.79 3.71 5.47
N ALA A 399 2.99 2.53 4.86
CA ALA A 399 2.89 1.25 5.58
C ALA A 399 3.83 1.21 6.80
N LEU A 400 5.10 1.61 6.62
CA LEU A 400 6.06 1.71 7.70
C LEU A 400 5.64 2.75 8.76
N GLU A 401 5.17 3.93 8.35
CA GLU A 401 4.71 4.97 9.29
C GLU A 401 3.51 4.50 10.11
N VAL A 402 2.60 3.72 9.53
CA VAL A 402 1.42 3.18 10.23
C VAL A 402 1.82 2.20 11.31
N VAL A 403 2.74 1.28 11.00
CA VAL A 403 3.29 0.33 11.98
C VAL A 403 4.02 1.06 13.09
N MET A 404 4.94 1.96 12.72
CA MET A 404 5.72 2.74 13.68
C MET A 404 4.83 3.57 14.61
N THR A 405 3.85 4.28 14.06
CA THR A 405 2.93 5.12 14.83
C THR A 405 2.09 4.29 15.78
N SER A 406 1.56 3.16 15.32
CA SER A 406 0.71 2.27 16.13
C SER A 406 1.48 1.68 17.32
N VAL A 407 2.74 1.28 17.11
CA VAL A 407 3.61 0.77 18.20
C VAL A 407 4.01 1.88 19.17
N ILE A 408 4.37 3.07 18.66
CA ILE A 408 4.75 4.22 19.50
C ILE A 408 3.58 4.68 20.37
N ASP A 409 2.36 4.70 19.84
CA ASP A 409 1.17 5.15 20.54
C ASP A 409 0.69 4.13 21.60
N LEU A 410 1.05 2.84 21.48
CA LEU A 410 0.84 1.85 22.53
C LEU A 410 1.73 2.10 23.77
N PHE A 411 2.99 2.47 23.57
CA PHE A 411 3.97 2.68 24.63
C PHE A 411 4.61 4.08 24.61
N PRO A 412 3.83 5.17 24.72
CA PRO A 412 4.30 6.52 24.45
C PRO A 412 5.37 6.97 25.48
N LYS A 413 5.26 6.53 26.74
CA LYS A 413 6.22 6.85 27.81
C LYS A 413 7.62 6.28 27.55
N VAL A 414 7.72 5.21 26.77
CA VAL A 414 8.97 4.50 26.50
C VAL A 414 9.54 4.91 25.15
N LEU A 415 8.69 5.03 24.12
CA LEU A 415 9.12 5.17 22.72
C LEU A 415 9.15 6.62 22.21
N ARG A 416 8.38 7.56 22.78
CA ARG A 416 8.42 8.99 22.41
C ARG A 416 9.53 9.75 23.14
N LYS A 417 10.74 9.20 23.14
CA LYS A 417 11.95 9.89 23.64
C LYS A 417 12.91 10.11 22.46
N ALA A 418 13.69 11.17 22.54
CA ALA A 418 14.66 11.53 21.50
C ALA A 418 15.52 10.33 21.07
N GLY A 419 15.61 10.09 19.75
CA GLY A 419 16.42 9.02 19.15
C GLY A 419 15.82 7.61 19.21
N ARG A 420 14.78 7.36 20.01
CA ARG A 420 14.21 6.02 20.16
C ARG A 420 13.31 5.62 19.01
N ARG A 421 12.64 6.58 18.38
CA ARG A 421 11.84 6.33 17.18
C ARG A 421 12.74 5.88 16.04
N GLU A 422 13.85 6.58 15.83
CA GLU A 422 14.84 6.31 14.79
C GLU A 422 15.45 4.91 14.99
N LEU A 423 15.82 4.58 16.23
CA LEU A 423 16.36 3.26 16.55
C LEU A 423 15.33 2.14 16.36
N LEU A 424 14.08 2.34 16.79
CA LEU A 424 13.00 1.38 16.58
C LEU A 424 12.76 1.15 15.09
N LEU A 425 12.75 2.22 14.30
CA LEU A 425 12.60 2.15 12.85
C LEU A 425 13.76 1.39 12.21
N LEU A 426 15.00 1.69 12.60
CA LEU A 426 16.18 1.00 12.09
C LEU A 426 16.11 -0.51 12.36
N LEU A 427 15.75 -0.89 13.59
CA LEU A 427 15.56 -2.29 13.97
C LEU A 427 14.44 -2.93 13.15
N PHE A 428 13.31 -2.23 12.98
CA PHE A 428 12.18 -2.75 12.22
C PHE A 428 12.53 -2.96 10.74
N CYS A 429 13.12 -1.95 10.08
CA CYS A 429 13.61 -2.07 8.71
C CYS A 429 14.63 -3.19 8.55
N PHE A 430 15.54 -3.35 9.52
CA PHE A 430 16.53 -4.43 9.51
C PHE A 430 15.88 -5.81 9.60
N VAL A 431 14.88 -5.99 10.47
CA VAL A 431 14.12 -7.24 10.57
C VAL A 431 13.37 -7.54 9.27
N CYS A 432 12.66 -6.55 8.71
CA CYS A 432 11.96 -6.71 7.44
C CYS A 432 12.91 -7.02 6.27
N PHE A 433 14.08 -6.37 6.20
CA PHE A 433 15.13 -6.66 5.23
C PHE A 433 15.63 -8.10 5.35
N CYS A 434 15.93 -8.56 6.57
CA CYS A 434 16.35 -9.94 6.82
C CYS A 434 15.27 -10.95 6.40
N SER A 435 14.00 -10.68 6.68
CA SER A 435 12.88 -11.53 6.22
C SER A 435 12.74 -11.53 4.69
N GLN A 436 12.98 -10.40 4.04
CA GLN A 436 12.90 -10.26 2.59
C GLN A 436 14.00 -11.05 1.85
N LEU A 437 15.12 -11.39 2.50
CA LEU A 437 16.21 -12.15 1.86
C LEU A 437 15.73 -13.44 1.19
N VAL A 438 14.72 -14.09 1.76
CA VAL A 438 14.11 -15.31 1.18
C VAL A 438 13.48 -15.02 -0.19
N MET A 439 12.91 -13.84 -0.40
CA MET A 439 12.29 -13.42 -1.67
C MET A 439 13.32 -12.95 -2.72
N VAL A 440 14.60 -12.82 -2.34
CA VAL A 440 15.71 -12.43 -3.22
C VAL A 440 16.49 -13.66 -3.73
N THR A 441 16.10 -14.85 -3.29
CA THR A 441 16.65 -16.13 -3.77
C THR A 441 16.07 -16.53 -5.13
N GLU A 442 16.65 -17.54 -5.75
CA GLU A 442 16.14 -18.16 -7.00
C GLU A 442 14.71 -18.70 -6.85
N GLY A 443 14.36 -19.27 -5.69
CA GLY A 443 12.99 -19.66 -5.34
C GLY A 443 12.10 -18.52 -4.82
N GLY A 444 12.63 -17.28 -4.79
CA GLY A 444 11.99 -16.13 -4.14
C GLY A 444 10.65 -15.72 -4.74
N MET A 445 10.45 -15.94 -6.05
CA MET A 445 9.19 -15.64 -6.74
C MET A 445 8.01 -16.46 -6.20
N PHE A 446 8.23 -17.74 -5.87
CA PHE A 446 7.19 -18.60 -5.28
C PHE A 446 6.80 -18.12 -3.87
N VAL A 447 7.79 -17.70 -3.07
CA VAL A 447 7.56 -17.16 -1.73
C VAL A 447 6.82 -15.82 -1.81
N PHE A 448 7.23 -14.93 -2.74
CA PHE A 448 6.53 -13.68 -3.00
C PHE A 448 5.05 -13.92 -3.32
N GLN A 449 4.75 -14.82 -4.26
CA GLN A 449 3.37 -15.14 -4.63
C GLN A 449 2.57 -15.76 -3.50
N LEU A 450 3.18 -16.62 -2.68
CA LEU A 450 2.50 -17.21 -1.53
C LEU A 450 2.03 -16.11 -0.56
N PHE A 451 2.89 -15.13 -0.28
CA PHE A 451 2.53 -14.00 0.57
C PHE A 451 1.50 -13.07 -0.09
N ASP A 452 1.68 -12.72 -1.36
CA ASP A 452 0.77 -11.84 -2.09
C ASP A 452 -0.64 -12.45 -2.17
N TYR A 453 -0.73 -13.75 -2.45
CA TYR A 453 -2.00 -14.46 -2.62
C TYR A 453 -2.74 -14.76 -1.30
N TYR A 454 -2.04 -15.07 -0.21
CA TYR A 454 -2.69 -15.43 1.07
C TYR A 454 -2.64 -14.33 2.12
N ALA A 455 -1.47 -13.73 2.35
CA ALA A 455 -1.25 -12.80 3.46
C ALA A 455 -1.74 -11.38 3.14
N CYS A 456 -1.45 -10.90 1.92
CA CYS A 456 -1.82 -9.56 1.45
C CYS A 456 -3.08 -9.56 0.55
N ASN A 457 -3.89 -10.62 0.65
CA ASN A 457 -5.07 -10.80 -0.18
C ASN A 457 -6.19 -9.80 0.14
N GLY A 458 -6.94 -9.43 -0.90
CA GLY A 458 -8.21 -8.72 -0.75
C GLY A 458 -9.20 -9.43 0.18
N ALA A 459 -9.20 -10.76 0.28
CA ALA A 459 -10.07 -11.51 1.20
C ALA A 459 -9.80 -11.19 2.69
N CYS A 460 -8.53 -11.09 3.09
CA CYS A 460 -8.13 -10.75 4.46
C CYS A 460 -8.57 -9.32 4.81
N ILE A 461 -8.35 -8.38 3.88
CA ILE A 461 -8.77 -6.98 4.02
C ILE A 461 -10.30 -6.87 4.07
N LEU A 462 -11.02 -7.57 3.19
CA LEU A 462 -12.48 -7.63 3.19
C LEU A 462 -13.03 -8.14 4.52
N CYS A 463 -12.42 -9.18 5.11
CA CYS A 463 -12.80 -9.69 6.42
C CYS A 463 -12.66 -8.61 7.51
N LEU A 464 -11.54 -7.89 7.54
CA LEU A 464 -11.32 -6.79 8.49
C LEU A 464 -12.35 -5.67 8.28
N CYS A 465 -12.64 -5.29 7.03
CA CYS A 465 -13.66 -4.30 6.69
C CYS A 465 -15.07 -4.71 7.14
N VAL A 466 -15.42 -6.00 7.04
CA VAL A 466 -16.70 -6.52 7.56
C VAL A 466 -16.79 -6.31 9.08
N PHE A 467 -15.72 -6.65 9.80
CA PHE A 467 -15.69 -6.46 11.25
C PHE A 467 -15.69 -4.98 11.65
N GLU A 468 -15.00 -4.12 10.90
CA GLU A 468 -15.00 -2.68 11.08
C GLU A 468 -16.39 -2.07 10.90
N ALA A 469 -17.03 -2.35 9.76
CA ALA A 469 -18.38 -1.86 9.48
C ALA A 469 -19.38 -2.34 10.53
N PHE A 470 -19.25 -3.60 10.98
CA PHE A 470 -20.08 -4.16 12.04
C PHE A 470 -19.83 -3.49 13.40
N ALA A 471 -18.57 -3.32 13.80
CA ALA A 471 -18.19 -2.72 15.07
C ALA A 471 -18.70 -1.28 15.18
N LEU A 472 -18.54 -0.48 14.12
CA LEU A 472 -18.96 0.91 14.09
C LEU A 472 -20.48 1.05 14.05
N GLY A 473 -21.18 0.12 13.39
CA GLY A 473 -22.64 0.19 13.25
C GLY A 473 -23.43 -0.27 14.45
N TRP A 474 -23.01 -1.40 15.04
CA TRP A 474 -23.80 -2.08 16.06
C TRP A 474 -23.18 -2.06 17.45
N ILE A 475 -21.85 -2.05 17.58
CA ILE A 475 -21.18 -2.11 18.89
C ILE A 475 -20.97 -0.71 19.45
N PHE A 476 -20.45 0.21 18.64
CA PHE A 476 -20.12 1.57 19.07
C PHE A 476 -21.35 2.50 19.15
N GLY A 477 -22.45 2.14 18.49
CA GLY A 477 -23.71 2.85 18.54
C GLY A 477 -23.96 3.73 17.31
N LYS A 478 -24.99 3.35 16.57
CA LYS A 478 -25.51 3.91 15.31
C LYS A 478 -25.71 5.44 15.27
N GLN A 479 -25.69 6.16 16.40
CA GLN A 479 -25.87 7.63 16.47
C GLN A 479 -24.62 8.38 16.95
N SER A 480 -23.81 7.78 17.84
CA SER A 480 -22.61 8.42 18.39
C SER A 480 -21.51 8.61 17.34
N TYR A 481 -21.37 7.65 16.42
CA TYR A 481 -20.34 7.69 15.38
C TYR A 481 -20.57 8.77 14.31
N PHE A 482 -21.80 8.87 13.79
CA PHE A 482 -22.15 9.91 12.81
C PHE A 482 -22.19 11.32 13.40
N ASN A 483 -22.07 11.44 14.73
CA ASN A 483 -21.86 12.71 15.40
C ASN A 483 -20.37 13.10 15.42
N ILE A 484 -19.40 12.20 15.21
CA ILE A 484 -17.97 12.56 15.16
C ILE A 484 -17.69 13.64 14.10
N PRO A 485 -18.11 13.48 12.83
CA PRO A 485 -18.06 14.57 11.84
C PRO A 485 -18.72 15.87 12.32
N LYS A 486 -19.86 15.79 13.01
CA LYS A 486 -20.58 16.97 13.52
C LYS A 486 -19.87 17.62 14.71
N MET A 487 -19.13 16.86 15.50
CA MET A 487 -18.31 17.33 16.63
C MET A 487 -17.02 17.98 16.14
N ILE A 488 -16.46 17.48 15.03
CA ILE A 488 -15.31 18.09 14.36
C ILE A 488 -15.72 19.38 13.62
N TRP A 489 -16.90 19.40 12.99
CA TRP A 489 -17.40 20.56 12.22
C TRP A 489 -18.75 21.08 12.72
N PRO A 490 -18.78 21.93 13.77
CA PRO A 490 -20.00 22.58 14.20
C PRO A 490 -20.53 23.50 13.09
N GLY A 491 -21.69 23.17 12.51
CA GLY A 491 -22.40 24.02 11.54
C GLY A 491 -22.39 23.56 10.08
N MET A 492 -21.59 22.55 9.71
CA MET A 492 -21.69 21.95 8.37
C MET A 492 -22.90 21.00 8.29
N ARG A 493 -23.93 21.37 7.52
CA ARG A 493 -24.88 20.38 7.00
C ARG A 493 -24.11 19.51 6.02
N CYS A 494 -23.85 18.28 6.40
CA CYS A 494 -23.16 17.31 5.58
C CYS A 494 -24.23 16.51 4.81
N PRO A 495 -24.63 16.92 3.59
CA PRO A 495 -25.78 16.33 2.89
C PRO A 495 -25.58 14.84 2.54
N GLN A 496 -24.33 14.37 2.49
CA GLN A 496 -23.96 12.98 2.19
C GLN A 496 -23.18 12.31 3.33
N CYS A 497 -23.19 12.87 4.55
CA CYS A 497 -22.61 12.13 5.67
C CYS A 497 -23.35 10.78 5.77
N PRO A 498 -22.62 9.65 5.85
CA PRO A 498 -23.22 8.33 5.71
C PRO A 498 -24.36 8.21 6.70
N GLN A 499 -25.56 7.94 6.18
CA GLN A 499 -26.69 7.74 7.07
C GLN A 499 -26.53 6.39 7.75
N PRO A 500 -27.13 6.21 8.92
CA PRO A 500 -27.13 4.90 9.56
C PRO A 500 -27.72 3.74 8.71
N SER A 501 -28.55 4.06 7.72
CA SER A 501 -29.08 3.12 6.72
C SER A 501 -28.04 2.71 5.67
N TRP A 502 -27.08 3.59 5.37
CA TRP A 502 -25.98 3.31 4.44
C TRP A 502 -25.06 2.21 4.99
N LEU A 503 -24.76 2.26 6.29
CA LEU A 503 -23.85 1.29 6.90
C LEU A 503 -24.40 -0.14 6.83
N ILE A 504 -25.72 -0.31 6.86
CA ILE A 504 -26.38 -1.59 6.63
C ILE A 504 -26.12 -2.08 5.20
N LYS A 505 -26.32 -1.20 4.19
CA LYS A 505 -26.06 -1.55 2.78
C LYS A 505 -24.59 -1.90 2.54
N CYS A 506 -23.68 -1.11 3.10
CA CYS A 506 -22.24 -1.34 3.04
C CYS A 506 -21.88 -2.69 3.67
N LEU A 507 -22.38 -2.97 4.88
CA LEU A 507 -22.14 -4.24 5.57
C LEU A 507 -22.68 -5.44 4.78
N THR A 508 -23.90 -5.36 4.23
CA THR A 508 -24.47 -6.43 3.42
C THR A 508 -23.62 -6.71 2.18
N LEU A 509 -23.21 -5.66 1.46
CA LEU A 509 -22.37 -5.81 0.27
C LEU A 509 -21.01 -6.43 0.59
N LEU A 510 -20.37 -5.98 1.69
CA LEU A 510 -19.11 -6.52 2.19
C LEU A 510 -19.21 -8.00 2.58
N GLN A 511 -20.27 -8.37 3.31
CA GLN A 511 -20.50 -9.76 3.75
C GLN A 511 -20.74 -10.69 2.57
N VAL A 512 -21.56 -10.28 1.59
CA VAL A 512 -21.82 -11.08 0.38
C VAL A 512 -20.52 -11.28 -0.41
N SER A 513 -19.74 -10.21 -0.58
CA SER A 513 -18.44 -10.30 -1.27
C SER A 513 -17.49 -11.23 -0.53
N PHE A 514 -17.36 -11.09 0.79
CA PHE A 514 -16.49 -11.96 1.58
C PHE A 514 -16.91 -13.44 1.52
N ILE A 515 -18.20 -13.75 1.67
CA ILE A 515 -18.69 -15.13 1.57
C ILE A 515 -18.40 -15.71 0.19
N TYR A 516 -18.65 -14.97 -0.88
CA TYR A 516 -18.38 -15.46 -2.23
C TYR A 516 -16.88 -15.70 -2.47
N SER A 517 -15.98 -14.84 -1.96
CA SER A 517 -14.52 -15.07 -2.02
C SER A 517 -14.05 -16.35 -1.32
N MET A 518 -14.78 -16.79 -0.30
CA MET A 518 -14.49 -18.04 0.40
C MET A 518 -15.07 -19.25 -0.35
N VAL A 519 -16.19 -19.07 -1.05
CA VAL A 519 -16.85 -20.14 -1.84
C VAL A 519 -16.09 -20.42 -3.13
N ASP A 520 -15.67 -19.37 -3.86
CA ASP A 520 -14.92 -19.49 -5.12
C ASP A 520 -13.40 -19.51 -4.90
N TYR A 521 -12.96 -20.10 -3.79
CA TYR A 521 -11.53 -20.24 -3.52
C TYR A 521 -10.90 -21.22 -4.52
N GLN A 522 -9.89 -20.74 -5.25
CA GLN A 522 -9.06 -21.55 -6.15
C GLN A 522 -7.65 -21.68 -5.57
N PRO A 523 -7.05 -22.89 -5.54
CA PRO A 523 -5.70 -23.05 -5.03
C PRO A 523 -4.68 -22.29 -5.88
N LEU A 524 -3.69 -21.67 -5.22
CA LEU A 524 -2.60 -20.98 -5.88
C LEU A 524 -1.79 -21.95 -6.77
N THR A 525 -1.54 -21.55 -8.02
CA THR A 525 -0.67 -22.25 -8.99
C THR A 525 0.23 -21.23 -9.69
N PHE A 526 1.45 -21.63 -10.07
CA PHE A 526 2.38 -20.78 -10.80
C PHE A 526 2.45 -21.19 -12.27
N ASN A 527 2.14 -20.24 -13.18
CA ASN A 527 2.17 -20.41 -14.64
C ASN A 527 1.51 -21.70 -15.15
N ARG A 528 0.49 -22.21 -14.44
CA ARG A 528 -0.24 -23.48 -14.70
C ARG A 528 0.59 -24.77 -14.65
N TRP A 529 1.93 -24.71 -14.62
CA TRP A 529 2.80 -25.89 -14.59
C TRP A 529 3.21 -26.30 -13.18
N TYR A 530 3.33 -25.34 -12.26
CA TYR A 530 3.77 -25.63 -10.89
C TYR A 530 2.61 -25.57 -9.90
N VAL A 531 2.43 -26.68 -9.18
CA VAL A 531 1.46 -26.84 -8.09
C VAL A 531 2.21 -26.80 -6.77
N TYR A 532 1.75 -25.97 -5.85
CA TYR A 532 2.41 -25.81 -4.56
C TYR A 532 2.22 -27.08 -3.70
N PRO A 533 3.22 -27.46 -2.89
CA PRO A 533 3.09 -28.57 -1.96
C PRO A 533 2.09 -28.26 -0.84
N THR A 534 1.49 -29.30 -0.25
CA THR A 534 0.44 -29.14 0.77
C THR A 534 0.88 -28.29 1.97
N TRP A 535 2.15 -28.41 2.39
CA TRP A 535 2.67 -27.59 3.49
C TRP A 535 2.65 -26.10 3.16
N ALA A 536 2.89 -25.71 1.90
CA ALA A 536 2.85 -24.31 1.48
C ALA A 536 1.42 -23.76 1.51
N TYR A 537 0.42 -24.57 1.11
CA TYR A 537 -0.99 -24.20 1.26
C TYR A 537 -1.38 -24.05 2.74
N THR A 538 -0.93 -24.95 3.62
CA THR A 538 -1.20 -24.81 5.06
C THR A 538 -0.56 -23.56 5.64
N LEU A 539 0.67 -23.23 5.24
CA LEU A 539 1.35 -22.01 5.63
C LEU A 539 0.60 -20.76 5.13
N GLY A 540 0.13 -20.77 3.87
CA GLY A 540 -0.70 -19.72 3.29
C GLY A 540 -1.94 -19.43 4.13
N TRP A 541 -2.71 -20.46 4.46
CA TRP A 541 -3.90 -20.32 5.30
C TRP A 541 -3.58 -19.87 6.73
N LEU A 542 -2.47 -20.34 7.32
CA LEU A 542 -2.03 -19.84 8.62
C LEU A 542 -1.70 -18.34 8.58
N MET A 543 -1.06 -17.86 7.51
CA MET A 543 -0.80 -16.43 7.32
C MET A 543 -2.11 -15.64 7.19
N ALA A 544 -3.06 -16.10 6.37
CA ALA A 544 -4.36 -15.44 6.23
C ALA A 544 -5.11 -15.37 7.58
N LEU A 545 -5.24 -16.52 8.25
CA LEU A 545 -5.93 -16.65 9.54
C LEU A 545 -5.25 -15.86 10.67
N SER A 546 -3.94 -15.65 10.61
CA SER A 546 -3.21 -14.88 11.62
C SER A 546 -3.72 -13.45 11.79
N SER A 547 -4.24 -12.83 10.72
CA SER A 547 -4.87 -11.52 10.78
C SER A 547 -6.36 -11.59 11.15
N MET A 548 -7.10 -12.54 10.56
CA MET A 548 -8.55 -12.66 10.71
C MET A 548 -8.98 -13.10 12.12
N ILE A 549 -8.25 -14.03 12.75
CA ILE A 549 -8.58 -14.58 14.07
C ILE A 549 -8.33 -13.58 15.20
N LEU A 550 -7.47 -12.57 15.00
CA LEU A 550 -7.18 -11.58 16.03
C LEU A 550 -8.42 -10.77 16.44
N VAL A 551 -9.34 -10.52 15.51
CA VAL A 551 -10.57 -9.77 15.81
C VAL A 551 -11.46 -10.50 16.82
N PRO A 552 -11.95 -11.74 16.55
CA PRO A 552 -12.72 -12.49 17.54
C PRO A 552 -11.87 -12.89 18.76
N GLY A 553 -10.59 -13.22 18.57
CA GLY A 553 -9.69 -13.63 19.66
C GLY A 553 -9.52 -12.56 20.73
N VAL A 554 -9.19 -11.32 20.33
CA VAL A 554 -9.07 -10.18 21.26
C VAL A 554 -10.42 -9.88 21.92
N THR A 555 -11.52 -9.95 21.17
CA THR A 555 -12.87 -9.76 21.71
C THR A 555 -13.15 -10.76 22.84
N LEU A 556 -12.87 -12.05 22.62
CA LEU A 556 -13.07 -13.11 23.62
C LEU A 556 -12.18 -12.93 24.86
N ILE A 557 -10.90 -12.57 24.67
CA ILE A 557 -9.98 -12.30 25.78
C ILE A 557 -10.48 -11.12 26.64
N LYS A 558 -10.95 -10.04 26.01
CA LYS A 558 -11.51 -8.87 26.74
C LYS A 558 -12.80 -9.22 27.48
N LEU A 559 -13.65 -10.05 26.89
CA LEU A 559 -14.87 -10.53 27.55
C LEU A 559 -14.56 -11.45 28.74
N ALA A 560 -13.51 -12.29 28.64
CA ALA A 560 -13.11 -13.22 29.71
C ALA A 560 -12.37 -12.54 30.87
N THR A 561 -11.65 -11.45 30.61
CA THR A 561 -10.80 -10.78 31.62
C THR A 561 -11.54 -9.77 32.48
N VAL A 562 -12.70 -9.25 32.04
CA VAL A 562 -13.45 -8.24 32.81
C VAL A 562 -14.47 -8.91 33.73
N PRO A 563 -14.40 -8.68 35.05
CA PRO A 563 -15.37 -9.23 35.99
C PRO A 563 -16.73 -8.54 35.84
N GLY A 564 -17.79 -9.33 35.65
CA GLY A 564 -19.18 -8.88 35.57
C GLY A 564 -20.06 -9.81 34.74
N THR A 565 -21.37 -9.55 34.72
CA THR A 565 -22.27 -10.26 33.80
C THR A 565 -22.09 -9.75 32.36
N LEU A 566 -22.34 -10.58 31.34
CA LEU A 566 -22.21 -10.22 29.92
C LEU A 566 -22.83 -8.85 29.56
N PRO A 567 -24.04 -8.47 30.03
CA PRO A 567 -24.61 -7.14 29.78
C PRO A 567 -23.84 -6.00 30.46
N GLN A 568 -23.29 -6.22 31.66
CA GLN A 568 -22.49 -5.23 32.39
C GLN A 568 -21.13 -5.01 31.73
N VAL A 569 -20.49 -6.09 31.27
CA VAL A 569 -19.21 -6.04 30.54
C VAL A 569 -19.39 -5.32 29.21
N LYS A 570 -20.43 -5.69 28.43
CA LYS A 570 -20.79 -4.97 27.19
C LYS A 570 -21.09 -3.50 27.46
N GLY A 571 -21.82 -3.20 28.54
CA GLY A 571 -22.14 -1.84 28.96
C GLY A 571 -20.91 -0.99 29.31
N ARG A 572 -19.88 -1.57 29.95
CA ARG A 572 -18.63 -0.84 30.27
C ARG A 572 -17.81 -0.50 29.02
N PHE A 573 -17.72 -1.43 28.07
CA PHE A 573 -16.94 -1.21 26.86
C PHE A 573 -17.64 -0.34 25.80
N CYS A 574 -18.98 -0.33 25.77
CA CYS A 574 -19.75 0.51 24.84
C CYS A 574 -20.08 1.92 25.39
N ARG A 575 -19.90 2.21 26.69
CA ARG A 575 -20.25 3.50 27.31
C ARG A 575 -19.19 4.60 27.23
N VAL A 576 -18.00 4.33 26.66
CA VAL A 576 -16.85 5.27 26.67
C VAL A 576 -17.17 6.61 25.94
N PHE A 577 -18.30 6.72 25.23
CA PHE A 577 -18.69 7.91 24.46
C PHE A 577 -19.49 9.01 25.18
N TYR A 578 -19.89 8.85 26.44
CA TYR A 578 -20.68 9.87 27.16
C TYR A 578 -19.85 10.76 28.09
N THR A 579 -18.73 11.28 27.64
CA THR A 579 -18.01 12.35 28.36
C THR A 579 -18.02 13.63 27.56
N THR A 580 -18.73 14.62 28.10
CA THR A 580 -18.79 16.01 27.66
C THR A 580 -17.39 16.59 27.47
N CYS A 581 -16.99 16.86 26.23
CA CYS A 581 -15.81 17.67 25.95
C CYS A 581 -16.17 19.14 26.21
N THR A 582 -15.57 19.77 27.22
CA THR A 582 -15.74 21.19 27.50
C THR A 582 -14.66 22.00 26.79
N GLN A 583 -15.08 23.04 26.06
CA GLN A 583 -14.19 23.95 25.34
C GLN A 583 -13.88 25.15 26.23
N HIS A 584 -12.65 25.26 26.75
CA HIS A 584 -12.17 26.51 27.35
C HIS A 584 -11.64 27.43 26.25
N LYS A 585 -12.11 28.68 26.21
CA LYS A 585 -11.76 29.71 25.20
C LYS A 585 -10.25 29.99 25.04
N SER A 586 -9.39 29.46 25.90
CA SER A 586 -7.92 29.65 25.87
C SER A 586 -7.14 28.45 25.34
N GLN A 587 -7.77 27.33 24.98
CA GLN A 587 -7.07 26.11 24.54
C GLN A 587 -7.45 25.69 23.11
N SER A 588 -6.45 25.31 22.32
CA SER A 588 -6.61 24.80 20.94
C SER A 588 -7.18 23.38 20.87
N LYS A 589 -7.30 22.68 22.01
CA LYS A 589 -7.89 21.36 22.15
C LYS A 589 -9.05 21.41 23.16
N PRO A 590 -10.21 20.77 22.88
CA PRO A 590 -11.20 20.52 23.91
C PRO A 590 -10.64 19.52 24.93
N VAL A 591 -10.84 19.79 26.22
CA VAL A 591 -10.48 18.83 27.28
C VAL A 591 -11.63 17.84 27.38
N CYS A 592 -11.40 16.63 26.89
CA CYS A 592 -12.32 15.52 27.12
C CYS A 592 -11.83 14.78 28.36
N ASN A 593 -12.56 14.93 29.47
CA ASN A 593 -12.30 14.14 30.67
C ASN A 593 -12.58 12.68 30.33
N MET A 594 -11.55 11.83 30.31
CA MET A 594 -11.73 10.38 30.33
C MET A 594 -11.94 9.94 31.79
N PRO A 595 -12.84 8.99 32.07
CA PRO A 595 -12.91 8.35 33.38
C PRO A 595 -11.65 7.55 33.71
#